data_AF-A0A0B9H3A7-F1
#
_entry.id   AF-A0A0B9H3A7-F1
#
_cell.length_a   1.000
_cell.length_b   1.000
_cell.length_c   1.000
_cell.angle_alpha   90.00
_cell.angle_beta   90.00
_cell.angle_gamma   90.00
#
_symmetry.space_group_name_H-M   'P 1'
#
loop_
_entity.id
_entity.type
_entity.pdbx_description
1 polymer ?
#
loop_
_entity_poly.entity_id
_entity_poly.type
_entity_poly.pdbx_seq_one_letter_code
_entity_poly.pdbx_strand_id
1 'polypeptide(L)'
;MQCNVALERKLLQFSTFSALLFALLGIGFGLWMGSLVIIFDGAYSLVSLALTVLSLAAAAYIRSPAQKGSESCQKVEPMVIAFKGLVITLMCCVSLSSAIMAIVNGGRDVDTGLALLFGVINVVGCLATYLVMRKYGQCSGSNLVVAESKQWMMDTVISGAVMVGFIVATLMQHIGLAAYSVYADPVMVVVASVYFVIVPLKMMLGALKELRTPVDYRTVTGLR
;
A
#
# COMPACT_ATOMS: atom_id res chain seq x y z
N MET A 1 15.72 -11.93 -22.79
CA MET A 1 14.81 -10.83 -23.16
C MET A 1 15.48 -9.52 -22.78
N GLN A 2 15.71 -8.63 -23.74
CA GLN A 2 16.22 -7.28 -23.46
C GLN A 2 15.07 -6.41 -22.92
N CYS A 3 15.33 -5.65 -21.85
CA CYS A 3 14.33 -4.75 -21.27
C CYS A 3 14.03 -3.60 -22.25
N ASN A 4 12.76 -3.38 -22.59
CA ASN A 4 12.36 -2.21 -23.38
C ASN A 4 12.22 -0.99 -22.45
N VAL A 5 13.32 -0.25 -22.29
CA VAL A 5 13.44 0.87 -21.34
C VAL A 5 12.42 1.98 -21.61
N ALA A 6 12.07 2.25 -22.87
CA ALA A 6 11.08 3.28 -23.22
C ALA A 6 9.66 2.88 -22.80
N LEU A 7 9.30 1.61 -23.01
CA LEU A 7 8.02 1.06 -22.57
C LEU A 7 7.95 0.97 -21.05
N GLU A 8 9.01 0.48 -20.40
CA GLU A 8 9.14 0.44 -18.93
C GLU A 8 8.88 1.82 -18.32
N ARG A 9 9.59 2.85 -18.77
CA ARG A 9 9.44 4.21 -18.23
C ARG A 9 8.00 4.72 -18.37
N LYS A 10 7.36 4.50 -19.51
CA LYS A 10 5.96 4.90 -19.75
C LYS A 10 5.00 4.18 -18.81
N LEU A 11 5.17 2.87 -18.62
CA LEU A 11 4.31 2.08 -17.73
C LEU A 11 4.47 2.49 -16.27
N LEU A 12 5.69 2.74 -15.82
CA LEU A 12 5.96 3.21 -14.46
C LEU A 12 5.42 4.63 -14.23
N GLN A 13 5.58 5.55 -15.19
CA GLN A 13 4.98 6.88 -15.11
C GLN A 13 3.46 6.83 -15.04
N PHE A 14 2.84 5.97 -15.85
CA PHE A 14 1.41 5.73 -15.80
C PHE A 14 0.98 5.18 -14.44
N SER A 15 1.68 4.16 -13.92
CA SER A 15 1.42 3.59 -12.58
C SER A 15 1.49 4.67 -11.50
N THR A 16 2.57 5.45 -11.48
CA THR A 16 2.78 6.52 -10.49
C THR A 16 1.69 7.58 -10.56
N PHE A 17 1.32 8.03 -11.76
CA PHE A 17 0.28 9.03 -11.95
C PHE A 17 -1.10 8.50 -11.51
N SER A 18 -1.45 7.28 -11.91
CA SER A 18 -2.71 6.66 -11.51
C SER A 18 -2.79 6.47 -10.00
N ALA A 19 -1.74 5.94 -9.37
CA ALA A 19 -1.72 5.72 -7.93
C ALA A 19 -1.81 7.05 -7.14
N LEU A 20 -1.12 8.10 -7.60
CA LEU A 20 -1.22 9.44 -7.01
C LEU A 20 -2.66 10.00 -7.14
N LEU A 21 -3.26 9.86 -8.32
CA LEU A 21 -4.63 10.31 -8.56
C LEU A 21 -5.63 9.60 -7.65
N PHE A 22 -5.61 8.26 -7.60
CA PHE A 22 -6.52 7.49 -6.75
C PHE A 22 -6.29 7.75 -5.27
N ALA A 23 -5.04 7.91 -4.83
CA ALA A 23 -4.72 8.29 -3.46
C ALA A 23 -5.32 9.65 -3.08
N LEU A 24 -5.15 10.67 -3.92
CA LEU A 24 -5.70 12.01 -3.67
C LEU A 24 -7.23 12.02 -3.71
N LEU A 25 -7.83 11.29 -4.66
CA LEU A 25 -9.28 11.12 -4.72
C LEU A 25 -9.80 10.40 -3.49
N GLY A 26 -9.19 9.30 -3.07
CA GLY A 26 -9.58 8.56 -1.86
C GLY A 26 -9.48 9.42 -0.61
N ILE A 27 -8.38 10.13 -0.41
CA ILE A 27 -8.23 11.04 0.75
C ILE A 27 -9.26 12.18 0.69
N GLY A 28 -9.42 12.84 -0.47
CA GLY A 28 -10.34 13.96 -0.63
C GLY A 28 -11.80 13.56 -0.44
N PHE A 29 -12.24 12.51 -1.13
CA PHE A 29 -13.60 11.97 -1.01
C PHE A 29 -13.86 11.36 0.37
N GLY A 30 -12.90 10.66 0.95
CA GLY A 30 -13.01 10.10 2.29
C GLY A 30 -13.14 11.18 3.37
N LEU A 31 -12.42 12.30 3.25
CA LEU A 31 -12.60 13.46 4.13
C LEU A 31 -13.97 14.12 3.93
N TRP A 32 -14.41 14.26 2.68
CA TRP A 32 -15.69 14.88 2.36
C TRP A 32 -16.90 14.06 2.83
N MET A 33 -16.90 12.75 2.57
CA MET A 33 -17.95 11.83 3.00
C MET A 33 -17.85 11.44 4.48
N GLY A 34 -16.76 11.80 5.14
CA GLY A 34 -16.51 11.33 6.47
C GLY A 34 -16.37 9.80 6.52
N SER A 35 -15.56 9.17 5.67
CA SER A 35 -15.24 7.73 5.74
C SER A 35 -13.78 7.49 6.14
N LEU A 36 -13.55 6.81 7.26
CA LEU A 36 -12.20 6.45 7.70
C LEU A 36 -11.60 5.38 6.79
N VAL A 37 -12.39 4.43 6.28
CA VAL A 37 -11.87 3.34 5.46
C VAL A 37 -11.40 3.83 4.09
N ILE A 38 -12.10 4.80 3.49
CA ILE A 38 -11.71 5.39 2.22
C ILE A 38 -10.44 6.25 2.38
N ILE A 39 -10.34 7.01 3.48
CA ILE A 39 -9.11 7.75 3.82
C ILE A 39 -7.96 6.77 4.03
N PHE A 40 -8.18 5.67 4.75
CA PHE A 40 -7.17 4.64 5.00
C PHE A 40 -6.63 4.06 3.69
N ASP A 41 -7.50 3.66 2.77
CA ASP A 41 -7.11 3.09 1.46
C ASP A 41 -6.30 4.09 0.62
N GLY A 42 -6.77 5.34 0.53
CA GLY A 42 -6.06 6.40 -0.20
C GLY A 42 -4.71 6.76 0.42
N ALA A 43 -4.65 6.90 1.74
CA ALA A 43 -3.41 7.17 2.47
C ALA A 43 -2.42 6.00 2.38
N TYR A 44 -2.90 4.75 2.41
CA TYR A 44 -2.06 3.56 2.28
C TYR A 44 -1.39 3.54 0.92
N SER A 45 -2.17 3.78 -0.13
CA SER A 45 -1.68 3.87 -1.51
C SER A 45 -0.64 4.98 -1.67
N LEU A 46 -0.85 6.16 -1.08
CA LEU A 46 0.09 7.28 -1.12
C LEU A 46 1.41 6.96 -0.41
N VAL A 47 1.32 6.42 0.80
CA VAL A 47 2.49 6.02 1.61
C VAL A 47 3.26 4.92 0.90
N SER A 48 2.56 3.89 0.41
CA SER A 48 3.11 2.81 -0.39
C SER A 48 3.92 3.34 -1.58
N LEU A 49 3.33 4.24 -2.36
CA LEU A 49 3.98 4.86 -3.52
C LEU A 49 5.24 5.63 -3.13
N ALA A 50 5.17 6.48 -2.10
CA ALA A 50 6.33 7.24 -1.63
C ALA A 50 7.47 6.31 -1.16
N LEU A 51 7.12 5.25 -0.44
CA LEU A 51 8.06 4.25 0.05
C LEU A 51 8.66 3.40 -1.10
N THR A 52 7.92 3.16 -2.16
CA THR A 52 8.42 2.51 -3.38
C THR A 52 9.42 3.40 -4.12
N VAL A 53 9.13 4.70 -4.25
CA VAL A 53 10.09 5.68 -4.80
C VAL A 53 11.38 5.72 -3.98
N LEU A 54 11.27 5.72 -2.64
CA LEU A 54 12.43 5.62 -1.75
C LEU A 54 13.24 4.33 -1.97
N SER A 55 12.55 3.20 -2.15
CA SER A 55 13.19 1.90 -2.42
C SER A 55 13.97 1.91 -3.72
N LEU A 56 13.42 2.57 -4.75
CA LEU A 56 14.08 2.70 -6.04
C LEU A 56 15.29 3.63 -6.00
N ALA A 57 15.18 4.74 -5.29
CA ALA A 57 16.30 5.65 -5.07
C ALA A 57 17.45 4.93 -4.33
N ALA A 58 17.12 4.16 -3.29
CA ALA A 58 18.09 3.35 -2.58
C ALA A 58 18.73 2.27 -3.46
N ALA A 59 17.94 1.57 -4.28
CA ALA A 59 18.47 0.58 -5.21
C ALA A 59 19.39 1.20 -6.28
N ALA A 60 19.05 2.39 -6.78
CA ALA A 60 19.89 3.14 -7.72
C ALA A 60 21.20 3.59 -7.08
N TYR A 61 21.16 4.04 -5.83
CA TYR A 61 22.33 4.40 -5.04
C TYR A 61 23.26 3.20 -4.83
N ILE A 62 22.71 2.04 -4.43
CA ILE A 62 23.46 0.81 -4.19
C ILE A 62 24.16 0.30 -5.46
N ARG A 63 23.49 0.41 -6.62
CA ARG A 63 24.01 -0.05 -7.91
C ARG A 63 25.02 0.90 -8.55
N SER A 64 25.23 2.09 -7.99
CA SER A 64 26.17 3.06 -8.54
C SER A 64 27.61 2.51 -8.49
N PRO A 65 28.39 2.61 -9.59
CA PRO A 65 29.75 2.07 -9.64
C PRO A 65 30.68 2.70 -8.59
N ALA A 66 30.39 3.92 -8.13
CA ALA A 66 31.13 4.61 -7.06
C ALA A 66 30.94 3.99 -5.66
N GLN A 67 29.95 3.12 -5.47
CA GLN A 67 29.57 2.52 -4.17
C GLN A 67 29.88 1.02 -4.07
N LYS A 68 30.36 0.39 -5.16
CA LYS A 68 30.70 -1.03 -5.18
C LYS A 68 31.75 -1.35 -4.10
N GLY A 69 31.35 -2.14 -3.10
CA GLY A 69 32.25 -2.62 -2.03
C GLY A 69 32.27 -1.80 -0.74
N SER A 70 31.45 -0.74 -0.60
CA SER A 70 31.34 0.00 0.65
C SER A 70 30.47 -0.74 1.68
N GLU A 71 30.94 -0.90 2.92
CA GLU A 71 30.15 -1.44 4.04
C GLU A 71 28.87 -0.62 4.30
N SER A 72 28.90 0.68 4.07
CA SER A 72 27.74 1.56 4.22
C SER A 72 26.62 1.20 3.25
N CYS A 73 26.96 0.74 2.05
CA CYS A 73 26.01 0.36 1.00
C CYS A 73 25.21 -0.90 1.38
N GLN A 74 25.82 -1.81 2.14
CA GLN A 74 25.17 -3.05 2.61
C GLN A 74 24.12 -2.80 3.70
N LYS A 75 24.21 -1.68 4.43
CA LYS A 75 23.23 -1.31 5.47
C LYS A 75 22.04 -0.52 4.92
N VAL A 76 22.14 0.03 3.71
CA VAL A 76 21.06 0.85 3.11
C VAL A 76 19.80 0.03 2.89
N GLU A 77 19.92 -1.18 2.34
CA GLU A 77 18.77 -2.05 2.07
C GLU A 77 17.96 -2.38 3.33
N PRO A 78 18.56 -2.93 4.41
CA PRO A 78 17.80 -3.18 5.64
C PRO A 78 17.32 -1.89 6.32
N MET A 79 18.05 -0.77 6.23
CA MET A 79 17.54 0.52 6.74
C MET A 79 16.26 0.98 6.04
N VAL A 80 16.20 0.86 4.71
CA VAL A 80 15.01 1.23 3.93
C VAL A 80 13.86 0.30 4.26
N ILE A 81 14.10 -1.00 4.38
CA ILE A 81 13.06 -1.98 4.78
C ILE A 81 12.52 -1.66 6.18
N ALA A 82 13.41 -1.38 7.14
CA ALA A 82 13.02 -0.99 8.50
C ALA A 82 12.18 0.29 8.50
N PHE A 83 12.59 1.31 7.74
CA PHE A 83 11.85 2.56 7.61
C PHE A 83 10.47 2.37 6.98
N LYS A 84 10.37 1.57 5.91
CA LYS A 84 9.08 1.22 5.29
C LYS A 84 8.15 0.56 6.30
N GLY A 85 8.67 -0.43 7.01
CA GLY A 85 7.93 -1.15 8.04
C GLY A 85 7.42 -0.21 9.14
N LEU A 86 8.27 0.70 9.61
CA LEU A 86 7.93 1.70 10.62
C LEU A 86 6.82 2.65 10.15
N VAL A 87 6.95 3.24 8.96
CA VAL A 87 5.99 4.22 8.44
C VAL A 87 4.60 3.59 8.26
N ILE A 88 4.51 2.40 7.67
CA ILE A 88 3.23 1.71 7.50
C ILE A 88 2.64 1.30 8.86
N THR A 89 3.49 0.87 9.80
CA THR A 89 3.05 0.52 11.16
C THR A 89 2.44 1.73 11.87
N LEU A 90 3.12 2.89 11.83
CA LEU A 90 2.62 4.13 12.43
C LEU A 90 1.29 4.56 11.80
N MET A 91 1.19 4.49 10.47
CA MET A 91 -0.05 4.79 9.76
C MET A 91 -1.20 3.89 10.27
N CYS A 92 -0.99 2.57 10.35
CA CYS A 92 -1.99 1.63 10.85
C CYS A 92 -2.39 1.95 12.30
N CYS A 93 -1.43 2.29 13.17
CA CYS A 93 -1.72 2.67 14.56
C CYS A 93 -2.58 3.93 14.65
N VAL A 94 -2.31 4.95 13.85
CA VAL A 94 -3.11 6.19 13.80
C VAL A 94 -4.53 5.89 13.32
N SER A 95 -4.67 5.15 12.21
CA SER A 95 -5.98 4.78 11.67
C SER A 95 -6.78 3.89 12.61
N LEU A 96 -6.14 2.93 13.27
CA LEU A 96 -6.76 2.08 14.29
C LEU A 96 -7.26 2.92 15.47
N SER A 97 -6.45 3.87 15.95
CA SER A 97 -6.84 4.77 17.05
C SER A 97 -8.06 5.61 16.67
N SER A 98 -8.07 6.18 15.45
CA SER A 98 -9.21 6.93 14.92
C SER A 98 -10.47 6.08 14.80
N ALA A 99 -10.33 4.83 14.37
CA ALA A 99 -11.45 3.90 14.24
C ALA A 99 -12.03 3.49 15.61
N ILE A 100 -11.17 3.21 16.60
CA ILE A 100 -11.60 2.92 17.97
C ILE A 100 -12.35 4.12 18.56
N MET A 101 -11.82 5.34 18.39
CA MET A 101 -12.52 6.56 18.83
C MET A 101 -13.88 6.72 18.15
N ALA A 102 -13.97 6.46 16.85
CA ALA A 102 -15.24 6.53 16.14
C ALA A 102 -16.25 5.50 16.67
N ILE A 103 -15.84 4.28 16.99
CA ILE A 103 -16.72 3.26 17.59
C ILE A 103 -17.22 3.72 18.97
N VAL A 104 -16.32 4.19 19.84
CA VAL A 104 -16.67 4.65 21.20
C VAL A 104 -17.61 5.87 21.17
N ASN A 105 -17.45 6.75 20.17
CA ASN A 105 -18.27 7.95 20.02
C ASN A 105 -19.63 7.71 19.32
N GLY A 106 -20.04 6.45 19.14
CA GLY A 106 -21.36 6.11 18.57
C GLY A 106 -21.36 5.78 17.07
N GLY A 107 -20.19 5.53 16.48
CA GLY A 107 -20.03 5.21 15.07
C GLY A 107 -19.85 6.46 14.21
N ARG A 108 -19.94 6.26 12.90
CA ARG A 108 -19.73 7.31 11.90
C ARG A 108 -20.77 7.15 10.81
N ASP A 109 -21.59 8.18 10.65
CA ASP A 109 -22.61 8.19 9.61
C ASP A 109 -21.94 8.50 8.27
N VAL A 110 -21.94 7.51 7.39
CA VAL A 110 -21.34 7.57 6.06
C VAL A 110 -22.44 7.31 5.07
N ASP A 111 -22.57 8.16 4.06
CA ASP A 111 -23.45 7.91 2.92
C ASP A 111 -22.94 6.67 2.17
N THR A 112 -23.59 5.54 2.46
CA THR A 112 -23.26 4.22 1.93
C THR A 112 -23.43 4.16 0.42
N GLY A 113 -24.37 4.93 -0.15
CA GLY A 113 -24.61 5.00 -1.58
C GLY A 113 -23.46 5.69 -2.32
N LEU A 114 -23.04 6.86 -1.84
CA LEU A 114 -21.87 7.58 -2.38
C LEU A 114 -20.58 6.79 -2.16
N ALA A 115 -20.40 6.19 -0.98
CA ALA A 115 -19.24 5.37 -0.66
C ALA A 115 -19.15 4.12 -1.55
N LEU A 116 -20.28 3.48 -1.85
CA LEU A 116 -20.35 2.34 -2.76
C LEU A 116 -20.03 2.75 -4.20
N LEU A 117 -20.59 3.87 -4.68
CA LEU A 117 -20.28 4.41 -6.01
C LEU A 117 -18.78 4.68 -6.15
N PHE A 118 -18.18 5.33 -5.15
CA PHE A 118 -16.75 5.56 -5.11
C PHE A 118 -15.97 4.25 -5.05
N GLY A 119 -16.40 3.29 -4.24
CA GLY A 119 -15.80 1.96 -4.14
C GLY A 119 -15.77 1.22 -5.48
N VAL A 120 -16.86 1.27 -6.25
CA VAL A 120 -16.92 0.70 -7.61
C VAL A 120 -15.92 1.39 -8.53
N ILE A 121 -15.88 2.72 -8.54
CA ILE A 121 -14.93 3.50 -9.36
C ILE A 121 -13.49 3.13 -8.99
N ASN A 122 -13.18 3.01 -7.71
CA ASN A 122 -11.85 2.69 -7.22
C ASN A 122 -11.44 1.26 -7.62
N VAL A 123 -12.30 0.26 -7.40
CA VAL A 123 -12.05 -1.13 -7.80
C VAL A 123 -11.86 -1.26 -9.32
N VAL A 124 -12.72 -0.63 -10.11
CA VAL A 124 -12.61 -0.65 -11.57
C VAL A 124 -11.32 0.05 -12.01
N GLY A 125 -10.98 1.17 -11.38
CA GLY A 125 -9.75 1.90 -11.60
C GLY A 125 -8.50 1.06 -11.35
N CYS A 126 -8.39 0.47 -10.16
CA CYS A 126 -7.30 -0.42 -9.76
C CYS A 126 -7.20 -1.66 -10.65
N LEU A 127 -8.34 -2.26 -11.02
CA LEU A 127 -8.36 -3.42 -11.90
C LEU A 127 -7.92 -3.04 -13.32
N ALA A 128 -8.36 -1.90 -13.84
CA ALA A 128 -7.97 -1.43 -15.17
C ALA A 128 -6.46 -1.17 -15.24
N THR A 129 -5.89 -0.48 -14.25
CA THR A 129 -4.43 -0.24 -14.17
C THR A 129 -3.66 -1.54 -14.00
N TYR A 130 -4.14 -2.47 -13.17
CA TYR A 130 -3.59 -3.82 -13.05
C TYR A 130 -3.53 -4.55 -14.39
N LEU A 131 -4.63 -4.56 -15.15
CA LEU A 131 -4.72 -5.25 -16.44
C LEU A 131 -3.78 -4.62 -17.48
N VAL A 132 -3.66 -3.30 -17.50
CA VAL A 132 -2.71 -2.58 -18.36
C VAL A 132 -1.28 -2.97 -17.98
N MET A 133 -0.91 -2.92 -16.69
CA MET A 133 0.43 -3.31 -16.23
C MET A 133 0.74 -4.78 -16.50
N ARG A 134 -0.23 -5.67 -16.31
CA ARG A 134 -0.05 -7.11 -16.57
C ARG A 134 0.17 -7.39 -18.05
N LYS A 135 -0.66 -6.79 -18.91
CA LYS A 135 -0.61 -7.01 -20.37
C LYS A 135 0.69 -6.46 -20.97
N TYR A 136 1.05 -5.22 -20.65
CA TYR A 136 2.23 -4.58 -21.24
C TYR A 136 3.52 -4.86 -20.47
N GLY A 137 3.44 -5.29 -19.20
CA GLY A 137 4.60 -5.67 -18.38
C GLY A 137 5.27 -6.95 -18.84
N GLN A 138 4.52 -7.91 -19.42
CA GLN A 138 5.11 -9.08 -20.05
C GLN A 138 5.96 -8.71 -21.28
N CYS A 139 5.56 -7.65 -22.01
CA CYS A 139 6.29 -7.15 -23.18
C CYS A 139 7.51 -6.29 -22.81
N SER A 140 7.55 -5.70 -21.62
CA SER A 140 8.67 -4.83 -21.22
C SER A 140 9.90 -5.61 -20.76
N GLY A 141 9.74 -6.84 -20.25
CA GLY A 141 10.83 -7.63 -19.68
C GLY A 141 11.40 -7.05 -18.37
N SER A 142 10.70 -6.09 -17.74
CA SER A 142 11.14 -5.44 -16.50
C SER A 142 10.51 -6.10 -15.28
N ASN A 143 11.37 -6.56 -14.36
CA ASN A 143 10.95 -7.03 -13.04
C ASN A 143 10.27 -5.94 -12.21
N LEU A 144 10.57 -4.66 -12.49
CA LEU A 144 9.96 -3.54 -11.78
C LEU A 144 8.49 -3.35 -12.17
N VAL A 145 8.18 -3.46 -13.47
CA VAL A 145 6.79 -3.40 -13.95
C VAL A 145 5.98 -4.61 -13.45
N VAL A 146 6.61 -5.79 -13.36
CA VAL A 146 5.96 -6.98 -12.76
C VAL A 146 5.68 -6.77 -11.27
N ALA A 147 6.59 -6.15 -10.53
CA ALA A 147 6.39 -5.81 -9.13
C ALA A 147 5.23 -4.81 -8.95
N GLU A 148 5.19 -3.75 -9.75
CA GLU A 148 4.09 -2.78 -9.77
C GLU A 148 2.75 -3.43 -10.12
N SER A 149 2.71 -4.33 -11.11
CA SER A 149 1.50 -5.09 -11.45
C SER A 149 0.99 -5.91 -10.26
N LYS A 150 1.87 -6.55 -9.49
CA LYS A 150 1.48 -7.27 -8.28
C LYS A 150 0.95 -6.33 -7.19
N GLN A 151 1.50 -5.13 -7.09
CA GLN A 151 1.02 -4.12 -6.16
C GLN A 151 -0.40 -3.66 -6.53
N TRP A 152 -0.66 -3.33 -7.80
CA TRP A 152 -2.01 -3.00 -8.27
C TRP A 152 -3.02 -4.13 -8.08
N MET A 153 -2.59 -5.39 -8.17
CA MET A 153 -3.43 -6.53 -7.82
C MET A 153 -3.81 -6.51 -6.34
N MET A 154 -2.86 -6.23 -5.45
CA MET A 154 -3.14 -6.07 -4.02
C MET A 154 -4.11 -4.91 -3.81
N ASP A 155 -3.85 -3.74 -4.38
CA ASP A 155 -4.72 -2.56 -4.25
C ASP A 155 -6.16 -2.87 -4.74
N THR A 156 -6.30 -3.62 -5.84
CA THR A 156 -7.62 -4.09 -6.32
C THR A 156 -8.34 -4.97 -5.30
N VAL A 157 -7.63 -5.89 -4.65
CA VAL A 157 -8.20 -6.77 -3.62
C VAL A 157 -8.62 -5.96 -2.39
N ILE A 158 -7.81 -4.99 -1.98
CA ILE A 158 -8.10 -4.10 -0.85
C ILE A 158 -9.34 -3.26 -1.12
N SER A 159 -9.37 -2.56 -2.26
CA SER A 159 -10.52 -1.79 -2.71
C SER A 159 -11.76 -2.67 -2.84
N GLY A 160 -11.61 -3.92 -3.29
CA GLY A 160 -12.69 -4.90 -3.37
C GLY A 160 -13.27 -5.26 -2.00
N ALA A 161 -12.40 -5.48 -1.00
CA ALA A 161 -12.83 -5.75 0.37
C ALA A 161 -13.58 -4.55 0.98
N VAL A 162 -13.10 -3.33 0.74
CA VAL A 162 -13.77 -2.09 1.16
C VAL A 162 -15.14 -1.96 0.48
N MET A 163 -15.24 -2.20 -0.83
CA MET A 163 -16.51 -2.18 -1.56
C MET A 163 -17.50 -3.21 -1.00
N VAL A 164 -17.05 -4.43 -0.71
CA VAL A 164 -17.89 -5.47 -0.08
C VAL A 164 -18.39 -5.01 1.28
N GLY A 165 -17.56 -4.37 2.09
CA GLY A 165 -18.00 -3.85 3.38
C GLY A 165 -19.05 -2.74 3.25
N PHE A 166 -18.97 -1.88 2.24
CA PHE A 166 -20.04 -0.91 1.94
C PHE A 166 -21.31 -1.56 1.38
N ILE A 167 -21.21 -2.64 0.60
CA ILE A 167 -22.38 -3.44 0.20
C ILE A 167 -23.09 -3.96 1.44
N VAL A 168 -22.34 -4.54 2.38
CA VAL A 168 -22.89 -5.05 3.65
C VAL A 168 -23.52 -3.92 4.45
N ALA A 169 -22.86 -2.76 4.58
CA ALA A 169 -23.40 -1.60 5.28
C ALA A 169 -24.72 -1.11 4.66
N THR A 170 -24.82 -1.09 3.33
CA THR A 170 -26.03 -0.71 2.60
C THR A 170 -27.16 -1.72 2.84
N LEU A 171 -26.85 -3.03 2.78
CA LEU A 171 -27.83 -4.08 3.08
C LEU A 171 -28.37 -3.96 4.51
N MET A 172 -27.51 -3.65 5.48
CA MET A 172 -27.91 -3.43 6.87
C MET A 172 -28.93 -2.29 7.02
N GLN A 173 -28.79 -1.22 6.23
CA GLN A 173 -29.79 -0.13 6.21
C GLN A 173 -31.15 -0.60 5.67
N HIS A 174 -31.17 -1.46 4.65
CA HIS A 174 -32.41 -1.97 4.06
C HIS A 174 -33.13 -3.01 4.90
N ILE A 175 -32.42 -3.83 5.67
CA ILE A 175 -33.01 -4.90 6.50
C ILE A 175 -33.41 -4.45 7.92
N GLY A 176 -33.43 -3.14 8.17
CA GLY A 176 -33.84 -2.57 9.47
C GLY A 176 -32.73 -2.56 10.54
N LEU A 177 -31.48 -2.84 10.17
CA LEU A 177 -30.29 -2.76 11.03
C LEU A 177 -29.50 -1.45 10.84
N ALA A 178 -30.17 -0.37 10.42
CA ALA A 178 -29.54 0.93 10.17
C ALA A 178 -28.77 1.48 11.39
N ALA A 179 -29.22 1.17 12.61
CA ALA A 179 -28.51 1.54 13.84
C ALA A 179 -27.09 0.93 13.94
N TYR A 180 -26.82 -0.18 13.24
CA TYR A 180 -25.51 -0.83 13.22
C TYR A 180 -24.66 -0.44 12.00
N SER A 181 -25.24 0.14 10.94
CA SER A 181 -24.47 0.51 9.73
C SER A 181 -23.42 1.59 10.00
N VAL A 182 -23.65 2.45 11.00
CA VAL A 182 -22.71 3.49 11.44
C VAL A 182 -21.38 2.93 11.96
N TYR A 183 -21.33 1.65 12.33
CA TYR A 183 -20.11 1.00 12.79
C TYR A 183 -19.35 0.31 11.66
N ALA A 184 -19.95 0.15 10.48
CA ALA A 184 -19.32 -0.59 9.37
C ALA A 184 -17.99 0.05 8.95
N ASP A 185 -17.97 1.37 8.74
CA ASP A 185 -16.76 2.11 8.37
C ASP A 185 -15.59 1.92 9.36
N PRO A 186 -15.74 2.24 10.66
CA PRO A 186 -14.64 2.08 11.60
C PRO A 186 -14.29 0.61 11.86
N VAL A 187 -15.24 -0.33 11.85
CA VAL A 187 -14.93 -1.76 11.99
C VAL A 187 -14.07 -2.26 10.81
N MET A 188 -14.38 -1.83 9.58
CA MET A 188 -13.53 -2.13 8.43
C MET A 188 -12.10 -1.62 8.62
N VAL A 189 -11.92 -0.41 9.17
CA VAL A 189 -10.59 0.14 9.45
C VAL A 189 -9.86 -0.64 10.53
N VAL A 190 -10.55 -1.08 11.59
CA VAL A 190 -9.95 -1.93 12.63
C VAL A 190 -9.42 -3.23 12.01
N VAL A 191 -10.26 -3.93 11.23
CA VAL A 191 -9.89 -5.18 10.57
C VAL A 191 -8.72 -4.97 9.61
N ALA A 192 -8.81 -3.94 8.75
CA ALA A 192 -7.75 -3.60 7.80
C ALA A 192 -6.44 -3.28 8.54
N SER A 193 -6.47 -2.42 9.54
CA SER A 193 -5.27 -1.99 10.28
C SER A 193 -4.60 -3.18 10.99
N VAL A 194 -5.37 -4.06 11.64
CA VAL A 194 -4.83 -5.26 12.28
C VAL A 194 -4.23 -6.23 11.27
N TYR A 195 -4.87 -6.41 10.12
CA TYR A 195 -4.33 -7.27 9.06
C TYR A 195 -3.04 -6.69 8.45
N PHE A 196 -3.07 -5.41 8.08
CA PHE A 196 -1.96 -4.75 7.40
C PHE A 196 -0.75 -4.52 8.28
N VAL A 197 -0.91 -4.33 9.59
CA VAL A 197 0.24 -4.08 10.46
C VAL A 197 1.17 -5.29 10.60
N ILE A 198 0.66 -6.52 10.41
CA ILE A 198 1.40 -7.77 10.65
C ILE A 198 2.62 -7.89 9.74
N VAL A 199 2.46 -7.65 8.44
CA VAL A 199 3.53 -7.83 7.45
C VAL A 199 4.64 -6.78 7.62
N PRO A 200 4.36 -5.47 7.65
CA PRO A 200 5.33 -4.40 7.89
C PRO A 200 6.04 -4.53 9.24
N LEU A 201 5.35 -4.93 10.31
CA LEU A 201 5.99 -5.18 11.61
C LEU A 201 7.03 -6.29 11.51
N LYS A 202 6.69 -7.43 10.89
CA LYS A 202 7.65 -8.53 10.70
C LYS A 202 8.84 -8.10 9.84
N MET A 203 8.59 -7.35 8.76
CA MET A 203 9.65 -6.80 7.92
C MET A 203 10.57 -5.86 8.70
N MET A 204 10.00 -4.96 9.50
CA MET A 204 10.74 -4.02 10.35
C MET A 204 11.62 -4.76 11.37
N LEU A 205 11.04 -5.71 12.10
CA LEU A 205 11.76 -6.47 13.12
C LEU A 205 12.88 -7.34 12.51
N GLY A 206 12.64 -7.91 11.34
CA GLY A 206 13.65 -8.65 10.57
C GLY A 206 14.83 -7.76 10.17
N ALA A 207 14.54 -6.59 9.58
CA ALA A 207 15.55 -5.64 9.16
C ALA A 207 16.35 -5.05 10.34
N LEU A 208 15.69 -4.76 11.47
CA LEU A 208 16.37 -4.32 12.69
C LEU A 208 17.30 -5.41 13.26
N LYS A 209 16.91 -6.68 13.14
CA LYS A 209 17.77 -7.81 13.54
C LYS A 209 19.01 -7.90 12.66
N GLU A 210 18.85 -7.76 11.34
CA GLU A 210 19.95 -7.77 10.37
C GLU A 210 20.94 -6.62 10.62
N LEU A 211 20.45 -5.43 10.96
CA LEU A 211 21.28 -4.28 11.34
C LEU A 211 22.07 -4.49 12.63
N ARG A 212 21.58 -5.36 13.54
CA ARG A 212 22.20 -5.63 14.84
C ARG A 212 23.23 -6.75 14.78
N THR A 213 23.09 -7.71 13.87
CA THR A 213 24.06 -8.79 13.69
C THR A 213 25.31 -8.28 12.97
N PRO A 214 26.53 -8.44 13.53
CA PRO A 214 27.75 -8.19 12.78
C PRO A 214 27.79 -9.19 11.60
N VAL A 215 27.98 -8.67 10.40
CA VAL A 215 28.16 -9.48 9.19
C VAL A 215 29.39 -10.38 9.40
N ASP A 216 29.23 -11.70 9.34
CA ASP A 216 30.36 -12.63 9.40
C ASP A 216 31.04 -12.67 8.03
N TYR A 217 32.18 -11.98 7.91
CA TYR A 217 32.87 -11.70 6.65
C TYR A 217 33.61 -12.92 6.04
N ARG A 218 33.56 -14.10 6.65
CA ARG A 218 34.27 -15.30 6.12
C ARG A 218 33.53 -16.07 5.02
N THR A 219 32.25 -15.78 4.77
CA THR A 219 31.44 -16.54 3.80
C THR A 219 31.21 -15.83 2.46
N VAL A 220 31.46 -14.51 2.36
CA VAL A 220 31.15 -13.73 1.14
C VAL A 220 32.36 -13.60 0.19
N THR A 221 33.59 -13.69 0.69
CA THR A 221 34.80 -13.43 -0.12
C THR A 221 35.44 -14.65 -0.76
N GLY A 222 34.97 -15.88 -0.51
CA GLY A 222 35.47 -17.06 -1.23
C GLY A 222 37.00 -17.21 -1.25
N LEU A 223 37.70 -16.71 -0.22
CA LEU A 223 39.13 -16.92 -0.05
C LEU A 223 39.31 -18.06 0.96
N ARG A 224 39.45 -19.27 0.42
CA ARG A 224 40.22 -20.35 1.04
C ARG A 224 41.64 -20.28 0.53
#